data_AF-H8KA65-F1
#
_entry.id   AF-H8KA65-F1
#
_cell.length_a   1.000
_cell.length_b   1.000
_cell.length_c   1.000
_cell.angle_alpha   90.00
_cell.angle_beta   90.00
_cell.angle_gamma   90.00
#
_symmetry.space_group_name_H-M   'P 1'
#
loop_
_entity.id
_entity.type
_entity.pdbx_description
1 polymer ?
#
loop_
_entity_poly.entity_id
_entity_poly.type
_entity_poly.pdbx_seq_one_letter_code
_entity_poly.pdbx_strand_id
1 'polypeptide(L)'
;MKNIIRHLSKPAYREEFKGDTPPRTAAYKSVREDSSTGSTYKLPPKAKFGKMSIALICFLIVSSNCFASEPLPWQVTFQPPASPIMEELHHFHNFLLYISTAIVLFVAGLLGFVCIRFNAKNNPVPAKFSHNVLIEIIWTVIPIIILVIIAVPSFKILRHAEKIPETDLTIKVVGYQWYWHYIYPDHDNLEFDSVMISDENLKPNQKRLLDVDNRIVIPENATVRFLITAGDVIHSFAVPSLGFKIDAVPGRINETWTRVAKKGVYYGQCSELCGIHHGFMPIAIEVVSKEDFDNWIASKNKTAMNGKKPKLAAN
;
A
#
# COMPACT_ATOMS: atom_id res chain seq x y z
N MET A 1 44.08 -11.95 -0.41
CA MET A 1 43.02 -12.10 0.62
C MET A 1 43.52 -11.43 1.89
N LYS A 2 42.69 -10.61 2.55
CA LYS A 2 42.89 -10.03 3.90
C LYS A 2 43.87 -8.84 3.94
N ASN A 3 43.52 -7.63 4.39
CA ASN A 3 42.44 -7.11 5.22
C ASN A 3 42.28 -5.61 4.87
N ILE A 4 41.15 -5.08 4.41
CA ILE A 4 39.94 -4.76 5.18
C ILE A 4 40.30 -4.38 6.62
N ILE A 5 40.72 -3.13 6.86
CA ILE A 5 40.52 -2.30 8.06
C ILE A 5 41.20 -0.97 7.74
N ARG A 6 40.47 -0.05 7.09
CA ARG A 6 40.82 1.37 7.02
C ARG A 6 39.63 2.14 6.50
N HIS A 7 38.55 2.24 7.28
CA HIS A 7 37.58 3.37 7.24
C HIS A 7 36.52 3.37 8.35
N LEU A 8 36.77 2.75 9.51
CA LEU A 8 35.87 2.78 10.68
C LEU A 8 36.38 3.65 11.84
N SER A 9 37.11 4.74 11.55
CA SER A 9 37.59 5.68 12.57
C SER A 9 36.98 7.07 12.38
N LYS A 10 35.65 7.17 12.46
CA LYS A 10 34.97 8.43 12.79
C LYS A 10 34.37 8.32 14.20
N PRO A 11 34.66 9.27 15.11
CA PRO A 11 34.15 9.24 16.47
C PRO A 11 32.71 9.77 16.46
N ALA A 12 31.74 8.88 16.33
CA ALA A 12 30.36 9.15 16.66
C ALA A 12 29.90 8.06 17.62
N TYR A 13 29.23 8.47 18.71
CA TYR A 13 28.75 7.65 19.82
C TYR A 13 29.79 7.32 20.92
N ARG A 14 30.16 8.35 21.67
CA ARG A 14 30.50 8.20 23.08
C ARG A 14 29.94 9.38 23.87
N GLU A 15 28.62 9.43 24.02
CA GLU A 15 28.03 10.15 25.14
C GLU A 15 27.59 9.12 26.19
N GLU A 16 28.21 9.22 27.36
CA GLU A 16 27.82 8.52 28.57
C GLU A 16 26.37 8.87 28.93
N PHE A 17 25.52 7.86 29.00
CA PHE A 17 24.20 8.00 29.58
C PHE A 17 24.34 8.19 31.10
N LYS A 18 24.49 9.44 31.56
CA LYS A 18 24.31 9.79 32.97
C LYS A 18 22.82 9.93 33.26
N GLY A 19 22.22 8.82 33.69
CA GLY A 19 20.86 8.81 34.20
C GLY A 19 20.83 9.39 35.62
N ASP A 20 20.33 10.62 35.75
CA ASP A 20 19.80 11.17 37.01
C ASP A 20 18.78 12.28 36.68
N THR A 21 17.53 11.90 36.38
CA THR A 21 16.39 12.82 36.44
C THR A 21 15.14 12.08 36.95
N PRO A 22 14.42 12.61 37.96
CA PRO A 22 13.19 12.01 38.46
C PRO A 22 12.01 12.23 37.49
N PRO A 23 10.99 11.36 37.50
CA PRO A 23 9.93 11.37 36.50
C PRO A 23 9.02 12.59 36.68
N ARG A 24 9.11 13.56 35.77
CA ARG A 24 8.15 14.68 35.67
C ARG A 24 7.17 14.45 34.54
N THR A 25 5.96 14.03 34.91
CA THR A 25 4.71 14.17 34.15
C THR A 25 4.35 15.65 34.00
N ALA A 26 4.89 16.36 33.00
CA ALA A 26 4.41 17.69 32.58
C ALA A 26 5.09 18.18 31.29
N ALA A 27 4.77 17.61 30.13
CA ALA A 27 5.14 18.22 28.84
C ALA A 27 4.20 17.74 27.71
N TYR A 28 2.91 18.08 27.80
CA TYR A 28 1.96 17.89 26.68
C TYR A 28 0.90 19.00 26.64
N LYS A 29 1.27 20.24 27.01
CA LYS A 29 0.28 21.32 27.22
C LYS A 29 0.58 22.68 26.62
N SER A 30 1.55 22.82 25.70
CA SER A 30 1.84 24.15 25.14
C SER A 30 2.30 24.10 23.68
N VAL A 31 1.42 23.66 22.78
CA VAL A 31 1.42 24.11 21.37
C VAL A 31 -0.03 24.11 20.86
N ARG A 32 -0.83 25.06 21.35
CA ARG A 32 -2.09 25.47 20.72
C ARG A 32 -2.42 26.87 21.23
N GLU A 33 -2.85 27.75 20.32
CA GLU A 33 -2.97 29.22 20.41
C GLU A 33 -1.68 29.87 19.87
N ASP A 34 -1.63 30.56 18.71
CA ASP A 34 -2.57 31.38 17.94
C ASP A 34 -2.00 31.56 16.51
N SER A 35 -2.62 32.07 15.44
CA SER A 35 -3.98 32.38 14.99
C SER A 35 -3.85 32.87 13.53
N SER A 36 -4.98 32.97 12.81
CA SER A 36 -5.21 33.84 11.63
C SER A 36 -4.62 33.45 10.25
N THR A 37 -5.36 32.62 9.51
CA THR A 37 -5.83 33.04 8.16
C THR A 37 -7.27 32.56 8.02
N GLY A 38 -8.17 33.50 7.71
CA GLY A 38 -9.60 33.30 7.73
C GLY A 38 -10.10 32.42 6.60
N SER A 39 -10.91 31.43 6.94
CA SER A 39 -11.95 30.93 6.06
C SER A 39 -13.13 30.45 6.90
N THR A 40 -14.12 31.33 7.06
CA THR A 40 -15.38 31.02 7.74
C THR A 40 -16.30 30.28 6.78
N TYR A 41 -16.20 28.94 6.71
CA TYR A 41 -17.30 28.15 6.20
C TYR A 41 -18.37 28.05 7.29
N LYS A 42 -19.42 28.87 7.17
CA LYS A 42 -20.62 28.75 7.98
C LYS A 42 -21.22 27.35 7.78
N LEU A 43 -21.24 26.55 8.84
CA LEU A 43 -21.99 25.30 8.88
C LEU A 43 -23.48 25.59 8.63
N PRO A 44 -24.18 24.87 7.74
CA PRO A 44 -25.61 25.06 7.58
C PRO A 44 -26.37 24.59 8.84
N PRO A 45 -27.48 25.26 9.19
CA PRO A 45 -28.22 25.01 10.42
C PRO A 45 -28.93 23.64 10.38
N LYS A 46 -29.07 23.05 11.57
CA LYS A 46 -29.70 21.76 11.88
C LYS A 46 -30.96 21.51 11.04
N ALA A 47 -30.87 20.57 10.10
CA ALA A 47 -32.03 20.02 9.41
C ALA A 47 -32.80 19.10 10.35
N LYS A 48 -34.10 19.37 10.52
CA LYS A 48 -35.03 18.50 11.26
C LYS A 48 -35.21 17.18 10.51
N PHE A 49 -34.98 16.07 11.22
CA PHE A 49 -35.25 14.72 10.73
C PHE A 49 -36.76 14.52 10.52
N GLY A 50 -37.17 14.49 9.25
CA GLY A 50 -38.52 14.15 8.83
C GLY A 50 -38.47 13.29 7.57
N LYS A 51 -38.90 12.03 7.71
CA LYS A 51 -39.22 11.04 6.65
C LYS A 51 -38.15 10.88 5.57
N MET A 52 -37.05 10.23 5.94
CA MET A 52 -36.03 9.71 5.02
C MET A 52 -36.52 8.38 4.43
N SER A 53 -37.46 8.47 3.48
CA SER A 53 -37.86 7.36 2.63
C SER A 53 -37.65 7.80 1.18
N ILE A 54 -36.92 6.98 0.41
CA ILE A 54 -36.83 7.00 -1.07
C ILE A 54 -35.85 8.03 -1.70
N ALA A 55 -34.82 8.50 -1.01
CA ALA A 55 -33.74 9.30 -1.64
C ALA A 55 -32.35 8.61 -1.69
N LEU A 56 -32.24 7.37 -1.19
CA LEU A 56 -30.95 6.66 -1.06
C LEU A 56 -30.64 5.70 -2.23
N ILE A 57 -31.46 5.66 -3.29
CA ILE A 57 -31.35 4.66 -4.37
C ILE A 57 -30.79 5.22 -5.69
N CYS A 58 -30.59 6.55 -5.83
CA CYS A 58 -30.15 7.15 -7.10
C CYS A 58 -28.71 7.72 -7.10
N PHE A 59 -27.76 7.10 -6.40
CA PHE A 59 -26.34 7.46 -6.48
C PHE A 59 -25.45 6.31 -7.02
N LEU A 60 -25.95 5.55 -8.00
CA LEU A 60 -25.25 4.43 -8.62
C LEU A 60 -24.97 4.60 -10.12
N ILE A 61 -24.89 5.84 -10.61
CA ILE A 61 -24.36 6.12 -11.95
C ILE A 61 -23.44 7.32 -11.86
N VAL A 62 -22.27 7.13 -11.25
CA VAL A 62 -21.14 8.03 -11.50
C VAL A 62 -20.41 7.47 -12.72
N SER A 63 -20.40 8.27 -13.77
CA SER A 63 -19.64 8.08 -15.00
C SER A 63 -18.18 7.70 -14.70
N SER A 64 -17.72 6.63 -15.33
CA SER A 64 -16.34 6.14 -15.26
C SER A 64 -15.37 7.13 -15.91
N ASN A 65 -15.02 8.19 -15.20
CA ASN A 65 -13.89 9.01 -15.57
C ASN A 65 -12.62 8.16 -15.48
N CYS A 66 -11.80 8.26 -16.54
CA CYS A 66 -10.55 7.53 -16.67
C CYS A 66 -9.54 8.06 -15.65
N PHE A 67 -9.52 7.50 -14.45
CA PHE A 67 -8.46 7.80 -13.47
C PHE A 67 -7.44 6.67 -13.42
N ALA A 68 -6.18 7.07 -13.66
CA ALA A 68 -4.98 6.53 -13.04
C ALA A 68 -5.25 6.12 -11.58
N SER A 69 -4.64 5.01 -11.13
CA SER A 69 -4.98 4.48 -9.81
C SER A 69 -4.23 5.23 -8.70
N GLU A 70 -4.98 6.09 -8.01
CA GLU A 70 -4.54 6.92 -6.90
C GLU A 70 -5.50 6.79 -5.71
N PRO A 71 -5.05 7.05 -4.47
CA PRO A 71 -5.95 7.10 -3.33
C PRO A 71 -6.90 8.29 -3.47
N LEU A 72 -8.20 8.06 -3.27
CA LEU A 72 -9.22 9.11 -3.30
C LEU A 72 -9.58 9.59 -1.87
N PRO A 73 -9.83 10.89 -1.66
CA PRO A 73 -10.30 11.38 -0.36
C PRO A 73 -11.57 10.65 0.10
N TRP A 74 -11.60 10.24 1.37
CA TRP A 74 -12.73 9.52 1.99
C TRP A 74 -13.05 8.15 1.38
N GLN A 75 -12.14 7.58 0.59
CA GLN A 75 -12.28 6.22 0.10
C GLN A 75 -12.13 5.22 1.25
N VAL A 76 -13.07 4.29 1.36
CA VAL A 76 -13.11 3.24 2.41
C VAL A 76 -12.85 1.84 1.88
N THR A 77 -12.68 1.71 0.56
CA THR A 77 -12.39 0.46 -0.14
C THR A 77 -10.99 0.49 -0.75
N PHE A 78 -10.57 -0.60 -1.38
CA PHE A 78 -9.37 -0.59 -2.20
C PHE A 78 -9.46 0.38 -3.37
N GLN A 79 -8.28 0.75 -3.87
CA GLN A 79 -8.13 1.34 -5.19
C GLN A 79 -8.68 0.40 -6.27
N PRO A 80 -9.15 0.93 -7.42
CA PRO A 80 -9.59 0.10 -8.52
C PRO A 80 -8.48 -0.88 -8.94
N PRO A 81 -8.80 -2.18 -9.06
CA PRO A 81 -7.84 -3.19 -9.52
C PRO A 81 -7.40 -2.89 -10.95
N ALA A 82 -6.11 -3.08 -11.23
CA ALA A 82 -5.52 -2.81 -12.54
C ALA A 82 -4.65 -3.95 -13.08
N SER A 83 -4.54 -5.05 -12.33
CA SER A 83 -3.86 -6.27 -12.74
C SER A 83 -4.77 -7.50 -12.51
N PRO A 84 -4.53 -8.62 -13.21
CA PRO A 84 -5.25 -9.87 -12.97
C PRO A 84 -5.17 -10.34 -11.51
N ILE A 85 -4.00 -10.18 -10.89
CA ILE A 85 -3.79 -10.55 -9.48
C ILE A 85 -4.62 -9.66 -8.55
N MET A 86 -4.65 -8.34 -8.78
CA MET A 86 -5.43 -7.45 -7.93
C MET A 86 -6.94 -7.66 -8.08
N GLU A 87 -7.44 -8.03 -9.26
CA GLU A 87 -8.85 -8.43 -9.44
C GLU A 87 -9.19 -9.64 -8.57
N GLU A 88 -8.37 -10.70 -8.60
CA GLU A 88 -8.56 -11.88 -7.78
C GLU A 88 -8.49 -11.56 -6.27
N LEU A 89 -7.52 -10.74 -5.85
CA LEU A 89 -7.40 -10.28 -4.47
C LEU A 89 -8.61 -9.45 -4.04
N HIS A 90 -9.14 -8.59 -4.91
CA HIS A 90 -10.30 -7.74 -4.62
C HIS A 90 -11.56 -8.60 -4.41
N HIS A 91 -11.78 -9.61 -5.27
CA HIS A 91 -12.87 -10.57 -5.09
C HIS A 91 -12.72 -11.41 -3.82
N PHE A 92 -11.51 -11.91 -3.55
CA PHE A 92 -11.24 -12.71 -2.37
C PHE A 92 -11.42 -11.91 -1.07
N HIS A 93 -10.98 -10.65 -1.05
CA HIS A 93 -11.24 -9.75 0.07
C HIS A 93 -12.73 -9.58 0.34
N ASN A 94 -13.54 -9.29 -0.68
CA ASN A 94 -14.99 -9.11 -0.50
C ASN A 94 -15.65 -10.39 0.01
N PHE A 95 -15.21 -11.55 -0.49
CA PHE A 95 -15.65 -12.86 0.01
C PHE A 95 -15.34 -13.03 1.52
N LEU A 96 -14.11 -12.71 1.95
CA LEU A 96 -13.74 -12.74 3.37
C LEU A 96 -14.51 -11.73 4.21
N LEU A 97 -14.76 -10.53 3.65
CA LEU A 97 -15.50 -9.48 4.32
C LEU A 97 -16.94 -9.92 4.63
N TYR A 98 -17.62 -10.61 3.71
CA TYR A 98 -18.95 -11.16 3.96
C TYR A 98 -18.96 -12.21 5.08
N ILE A 99 -18.01 -13.16 5.05
CA ILE A 99 -17.90 -14.20 6.09
C ILE A 99 -17.63 -13.58 7.45
N SER A 100 -16.61 -12.72 7.55
CA SER A 100 -16.22 -12.07 8.81
C SER A 100 -17.32 -11.16 9.35
N THR A 101 -18.00 -10.40 8.49
CA THR A 101 -19.15 -9.57 8.90
C THR A 101 -20.29 -10.43 9.46
N ALA A 102 -20.61 -11.56 8.83
CA ALA A 102 -21.64 -12.48 9.34
C ALA A 102 -21.28 -13.04 10.72
N ILE A 103 -20.01 -13.43 10.93
CA ILE A 103 -19.52 -13.91 12.23
C ILE A 103 -19.60 -12.79 13.28
N VAL A 104 -19.15 -11.58 12.95
CA VAL A 104 -19.21 -10.42 13.86
C VAL A 104 -20.65 -10.10 14.25
N LEU A 105 -21.58 -10.09 13.29
CA LEU A 105 -23.00 -9.86 13.57
C LEU A 105 -23.61 -10.97 14.43
N PHE A 106 -23.23 -12.22 14.19
CA PHE A 106 -23.67 -13.36 15.02
C PHE A 106 -23.20 -13.22 16.46
N VAL A 107 -21.91 -12.96 16.68
CA VAL A 107 -21.33 -12.78 18.02
C VAL A 107 -21.92 -11.55 18.71
N ALA A 108 -22.02 -10.42 18.00
CA ALA A 108 -22.62 -9.20 18.52
C ALA A 108 -24.10 -9.41 18.89
N GLY A 109 -24.85 -10.16 18.07
CA GLY A 109 -26.22 -10.55 18.33
C GLY A 109 -26.37 -11.41 19.58
N LEU A 110 -25.52 -12.44 19.75
CA LEU A 110 -25.49 -13.27 20.96
C LEU A 110 -25.13 -12.45 22.21
N LEU A 111 -24.13 -11.59 22.13
CA LEU A 111 -23.75 -10.71 23.24
C LEU A 111 -24.88 -9.75 23.61
N GLY A 112 -25.51 -9.13 22.60
CA GLY A 112 -26.68 -8.28 22.79
C GLY A 112 -27.84 -9.05 23.45
N PHE A 113 -28.11 -10.26 22.98
CA PHE A 113 -29.11 -11.16 23.57
C PHE A 113 -28.78 -11.49 25.03
N VAL A 114 -27.53 -11.83 25.34
CA VAL A 114 -27.09 -12.15 26.71
C VAL A 114 -27.26 -10.93 27.62
N CYS A 115 -26.83 -9.75 27.19
CA CYS A 115 -26.98 -8.51 27.95
C CYS A 115 -28.45 -8.15 28.25
N ILE A 116 -29.36 -8.43 27.31
CA ILE A 116 -30.79 -8.10 27.48
C ILE A 116 -31.52 -9.19 28.27
N ARG A 117 -31.27 -10.47 27.98
CA ARG A 117 -32.04 -11.61 28.51
C ARG A 117 -31.52 -12.13 29.84
N PHE A 118 -30.22 -12.08 30.07
CA PHE A 118 -29.54 -12.69 31.22
C PHE A 118 -28.92 -11.67 32.19
N ASN A 119 -29.30 -10.39 32.11
CA ASN A 119 -28.92 -9.42 33.14
C ASN A 119 -29.59 -9.72 34.50
N ALA A 120 -29.05 -9.12 35.56
CA ALA A 120 -29.50 -9.34 36.94
C ALA A 120 -30.99 -9.05 37.18
N LYS A 121 -31.60 -8.14 36.39
CA LYS A 121 -33.02 -7.80 36.49
C LYS A 121 -33.90 -8.87 35.86
N ASN A 122 -33.55 -9.34 34.67
CA ASN A 122 -34.37 -10.27 33.86
C ASN A 122 -34.05 -11.75 34.14
N ASN A 123 -32.93 -12.05 34.79
CA ASN A 123 -32.52 -13.39 35.17
C ASN A 123 -31.87 -13.42 36.57
N PRO A 124 -32.66 -13.21 37.65
CA PRO A 124 -32.12 -13.10 39.01
C PRO A 124 -31.52 -14.40 39.55
N VAL A 125 -31.98 -15.57 39.07
CA VAL A 125 -31.42 -16.88 39.43
C VAL A 125 -30.68 -17.46 38.22
N PRO A 126 -29.34 -17.60 38.25
CA PRO A 126 -28.59 -18.15 37.13
C PRO A 126 -28.75 -19.66 37.01
N ALA A 127 -28.71 -20.17 35.77
CA ALA A 127 -28.58 -21.59 35.51
C ALA A 127 -27.19 -22.10 35.94
N LYS A 128 -27.07 -23.40 36.26
CA LYS A 128 -25.86 -24.01 36.86
C LYS A 128 -25.15 -25.04 35.97
N PHE A 129 -25.42 -25.08 34.67
CA PHE A 129 -24.68 -25.95 33.76
C PHE A 129 -23.26 -25.40 33.54
N SER A 130 -22.27 -26.29 33.37
CA SER A 130 -20.86 -25.90 33.19
C SER A 130 -20.29 -26.27 31.82
N HIS A 131 -20.85 -27.28 31.14
CA HIS A 131 -20.36 -27.77 29.85
C HIS A 131 -21.49 -28.41 29.05
N ASN A 132 -21.29 -28.51 27.74
CA ASN A 132 -22.17 -29.24 26.84
C ASN A 132 -21.36 -29.71 25.62
N VAL A 133 -20.98 -30.99 25.65
CA VAL A 133 -20.11 -31.61 24.63
C VAL A 133 -20.66 -31.43 23.22
N LEU A 134 -21.99 -31.48 23.03
CA LEU A 134 -22.58 -31.33 21.70
C LEU A 134 -22.35 -29.92 21.14
N ILE A 135 -22.55 -28.88 21.96
CA ILE A 135 -22.33 -27.49 21.52
C ILE A 135 -20.83 -27.24 21.32
N GLU A 136 -19.99 -27.82 22.18
CA GLU A 136 -18.52 -27.79 22.05
C GLU A 136 -18.03 -28.33 20.71
N ILE A 137 -18.58 -29.47 20.29
CA ILE A 137 -18.28 -30.05 18.97
C ILE A 137 -18.75 -29.10 17.86
N ILE A 138 -19.97 -28.56 17.95
CA ILE A 138 -20.54 -27.68 16.92
C ILE A 138 -19.67 -26.44 16.71
N TRP A 139 -19.32 -25.70 17.77
CA TRP A 139 -18.51 -24.49 17.63
C TRP A 139 -17.04 -24.77 17.31
N THR A 140 -16.58 -26.02 17.39
CA THR A 140 -15.21 -26.39 16.99
C THR A 140 -15.19 -26.79 15.52
N VAL A 141 -16.15 -27.61 15.09
CA VAL A 141 -16.24 -28.12 13.71
C VAL A 141 -16.62 -27.01 12.73
N ILE A 142 -17.57 -26.13 13.08
CA ILE A 142 -18.01 -25.06 12.17
C ILE A 142 -16.86 -24.12 11.76
N PRO A 143 -16.05 -23.55 12.69
CA PRO A 143 -14.90 -22.74 12.30
C PRO A 143 -13.88 -23.48 11.43
N ILE A 144 -13.62 -24.77 11.70
CA ILE A 144 -12.72 -25.57 10.86
C ILE A 144 -13.24 -25.65 9.43
N ILE A 145 -14.54 -25.91 9.24
CA ILE A 145 -15.15 -25.94 7.90
C ILE A 145 -15.04 -24.58 7.21
N ILE A 146 -15.31 -23.48 7.93
CA ILE A 146 -15.18 -22.12 7.39
C ILE A 146 -13.73 -21.86 6.91
N LEU A 147 -12.72 -22.25 7.69
CA LEU A 147 -11.32 -22.08 7.33
C LEU A 147 -10.95 -22.91 6.09
N VAL A 148 -11.44 -24.15 5.97
CA VAL A 148 -11.21 -24.97 4.77
C VAL A 148 -11.81 -24.32 3.52
N ILE A 149 -13.03 -23.77 3.62
CA ILE A 149 -13.69 -23.05 2.52
C ILE A 149 -12.89 -21.82 2.09
N ILE A 150 -12.30 -21.09 3.05
CA ILE A 150 -11.45 -19.92 2.77
C ILE A 150 -10.12 -20.31 2.12
N ALA A 151 -9.52 -21.43 2.56
CA ALA A 151 -8.18 -21.83 2.15
C ALA A 151 -8.09 -22.17 0.65
N VAL A 152 -9.11 -22.82 0.07
CA VAL A 152 -9.10 -23.26 -1.33
C VAL A 152 -8.90 -22.11 -2.34
N PRO A 153 -9.73 -21.05 -2.37
CA PRO A 153 -9.50 -19.91 -3.25
C PRO A 153 -8.20 -19.17 -2.89
N SER A 154 -7.84 -19.06 -1.60
CA SER A 154 -6.61 -18.41 -1.16
C SER A 154 -5.36 -19.03 -1.80
N PHE A 155 -5.21 -20.36 -1.74
CA PHE A 155 -4.06 -21.05 -2.34
C PHE A 155 -4.05 -20.99 -3.87
N LYS A 156 -5.20 -20.84 -4.52
CA LYS A 156 -5.24 -20.65 -5.98
C LYS A 156 -4.64 -19.29 -6.36
N ILE A 157 -5.03 -18.23 -5.66
CA ILE A 157 -4.55 -16.87 -5.90
C ILE A 157 -3.06 -16.78 -5.58
N LEU A 158 -2.62 -17.36 -4.45
CA LEU A 158 -1.21 -17.38 -4.06
C LEU A 158 -0.33 -17.99 -5.17
N ARG A 159 -0.73 -19.15 -5.70
CA ARG A 159 0.02 -19.78 -6.80
C ARG A 159 0.02 -18.96 -8.09
N HIS A 160 -1.06 -18.24 -8.37
CA HIS A 160 -1.13 -17.36 -9.54
C HIS A 160 -0.19 -16.16 -9.38
N ALA A 161 -0.14 -15.57 -8.18
CA ALA A 161 0.76 -14.46 -7.88
C ALA A 161 2.25 -14.88 -7.92
N GLU A 162 2.58 -16.06 -7.38
CA GLU A 162 3.97 -16.55 -7.31
C GLU A 162 4.48 -17.12 -8.65
N LYS A 163 3.61 -17.73 -9.47
CA LYS A 163 4.03 -18.30 -10.75
C LYS A 163 4.12 -17.21 -11.81
N ILE A 164 5.34 -16.79 -12.12
CA ILE A 164 5.61 -15.81 -13.19
C ILE A 164 5.30 -16.43 -14.56
N PRO A 165 4.41 -15.82 -15.36
CA PRO A 165 4.15 -16.24 -16.75
C PRO A 165 5.34 -15.95 -17.67
N GLU A 166 5.24 -16.30 -18.95
CA GLU A 166 6.21 -15.82 -19.94
C GLU A 166 6.24 -14.29 -19.97
N THR A 167 7.45 -13.73 -19.89
CA THR A 167 7.69 -12.31 -19.65
C THR A 167 8.03 -11.60 -20.95
N ASP A 168 7.33 -10.50 -21.23
CA ASP A 168 7.60 -9.64 -22.39
C ASP A 168 8.68 -8.58 -22.08
N LEU A 169 8.80 -8.20 -20.81
CA LEU A 169 9.72 -7.16 -20.33
C LEU A 169 10.21 -7.48 -18.91
N THR A 170 11.51 -7.39 -18.68
CA THR A 170 12.10 -7.45 -17.34
C THR A 170 12.58 -6.08 -16.89
N ILE A 171 12.27 -5.71 -15.65
CA ILE A 171 12.75 -4.48 -15.00
C ILE A 171 13.36 -4.86 -13.66
N LYS A 172 14.61 -4.48 -13.42
CA LYS A 172 15.23 -4.60 -12.11
C LYS A 172 14.99 -3.33 -11.31
N VAL A 173 14.55 -3.50 -10.08
CA VAL A 173 14.22 -2.45 -9.11
C VAL A 173 15.19 -2.57 -7.94
N VAL A 174 15.90 -1.48 -7.64
CA VAL A 174 16.85 -1.40 -6.53
C VAL A 174 16.41 -0.29 -5.58
N GLY A 175 16.09 -0.65 -4.34
CA GLY A 175 15.81 0.33 -3.28
C GLY A 175 17.09 0.91 -2.68
N TYR A 176 17.12 2.23 -2.50
CA TYR A 176 18.15 2.98 -1.79
C TYR A 176 17.52 3.98 -0.81
N GLN A 177 18.25 4.45 0.18
CA GLN A 177 17.86 5.53 1.08
C GLN A 177 18.02 6.88 0.36
N TRP A 178 16.95 7.59 -0.04
CA TRP A 178 15.52 7.23 -0.06
C TRP A 178 14.95 7.50 -1.45
N TYR A 179 15.23 6.59 -2.38
CA TYR A 179 14.80 6.65 -3.78
C TYR A 179 14.84 5.25 -4.39
N TRP A 180 14.31 5.10 -5.60
CA TRP A 180 14.36 3.86 -6.36
C TRP A 180 15.24 4.01 -7.58
N HIS A 181 16.05 3.00 -7.86
CA HIS A 181 16.85 2.91 -9.08
C HIS A 181 16.32 1.77 -9.95
N TYR A 182 16.11 2.05 -11.24
CA TYR A 182 15.51 1.11 -12.17
C TYR A 182 16.47 0.80 -13.31
N ILE A 183 16.52 -0.47 -13.70
CA ILE A 183 17.35 -0.99 -14.80
C ILE A 183 16.47 -1.82 -15.72
N TYR A 184 16.53 -1.54 -17.02
CA TYR A 184 15.86 -2.28 -18.09
C TYR A 184 16.89 -3.16 -18.81
N PRO A 185 17.18 -4.37 -18.30
CA PRO A 185 18.24 -5.24 -18.83
C PRO A 185 18.02 -5.63 -20.31
N ASP A 186 16.76 -5.73 -20.73
CA ASP A 186 16.39 -6.11 -22.10
C ASP A 186 16.57 -4.96 -23.12
N HIS A 187 16.91 -3.75 -22.65
CA HIS A 187 17.06 -2.54 -23.46
C HIS A 187 18.39 -1.83 -23.18
N ASP A 188 19.51 -2.46 -23.55
CA ASP A 188 20.88 -1.94 -23.41
C ASP A 188 21.27 -1.53 -21.97
N ASN A 189 20.65 -2.17 -20.97
CA ASN A 189 20.76 -1.79 -19.56
C ASN A 189 20.45 -0.31 -19.30
N LEU A 190 19.42 0.23 -19.98
CA LEU A 190 18.90 1.56 -19.66
C LEU A 190 18.61 1.65 -18.16
N GLU A 191 19.24 2.61 -17.49
CA GLU A 191 19.13 2.80 -16.06
C GLU A 191 18.84 4.27 -15.69
N PHE A 192 18.09 4.47 -14.60
CA PHE A 192 17.80 5.80 -14.08
C PHE A 192 17.33 5.74 -12.62
N ASP A 193 17.55 6.85 -11.91
CA ASP A 193 17.03 7.08 -10.56
C ASP A 193 15.64 7.71 -10.63
N SER A 194 14.83 7.41 -9.62
CA SER A 194 13.47 7.91 -9.43
C SER A 194 13.34 8.48 -8.03
N VAL A 195 13.24 9.80 -7.98
CA VAL A 195 13.20 10.58 -6.74
C VAL A 195 11.87 11.31 -6.66
N MET A 196 11.34 11.43 -5.44
CA MET A 196 10.11 12.18 -5.18
C MET A 196 10.25 13.64 -5.59
N ILE A 197 9.25 14.18 -6.27
CA ILE A 197 9.20 15.62 -6.57
C ILE A 197 8.90 16.39 -5.28
N SER A 198 9.70 17.41 -4.97
CA SER A 198 9.46 18.28 -3.82
C SER A 198 8.23 19.17 -4.00
N ASP A 199 7.59 19.56 -2.90
CA ASP A 199 6.39 20.40 -2.91
C ASP A 199 6.60 21.72 -3.69
N GLU A 200 7.81 22.26 -3.68
CA GLU A 200 8.21 23.48 -4.41
C GLU A 200 8.22 23.31 -5.95
N ASN A 201 8.54 22.09 -6.42
CA ASN A 201 8.66 21.76 -7.85
C ASN A 201 7.41 21.06 -8.39
N LEU A 202 6.40 20.84 -7.54
CA LEU A 202 5.19 20.10 -7.88
C LEU A 202 4.31 20.91 -8.84
N LYS A 203 3.96 20.32 -9.98
CA LYS A 203 3.05 20.93 -10.95
C LYS A 203 1.58 20.71 -10.55
N PRO A 204 0.63 21.54 -11.01
CA PRO A 204 -0.78 21.43 -10.61
C PRO A 204 -1.45 20.08 -10.89
N ASN A 205 -0.95 19.31 -11.86
CA ASN A 205 -1.47 18.00 -12.23
C ASN A 205 -0.76 16.82 -11.53
N GLN A 206 0.27 17.12 -10.71
CA GLN A 206 1.05 16.13 -10.00
C GLN A 206 0.54 15.94 -8.57
N LYS A 207 0.81 14.75 -8.04
CA LYS A 207 0.33 14.27 -6.75
C LYS A 207 1.45 14.36 -5.74
N ARG A 208 1.24 15.20 -4.73
CA ARG A 208 2.15 15.38 -3.60
C ARG A 208 2.45 14.02 -2.94
N LEU A 209 3.72 13.75 -2.64
CA LEU A 209 4.22 12.49 -2.06
C LEU A 209 4.08 11.22 -2.92
N LEU A 210 3.56 11.31 -4.15
CA LEU A 210 3.36 10.15 -5.03
C LEU A 210 4.10 10.30 -6.36
N ASP A 211 4.15 11.52 -6.91
CA ASP A 211 4.86 11.78 -8.15
C ASP A 211 6.38 11.83 -7.99
N VAL A 212 7.06 11.38 -9.03
CA VAL A 212 8.52 11.26 -9.14
C VAL A 212 9.01 11.94 -10.42
N ASP A 213 10.29 12.27 -10.44
CA ASP A 213 10.96 12.89 -11.59
C ASP A 213 11.05 11.96 -12.82
N ASN A 214 11.34 10.68 -12.60
CA ASN A 214 11.39 9.63 -13.60
C ASN A 214 10.51 8.46 -13.18
N ARG A 215 9.47 8.19 -13.97
CA ARG A 215 8.57 7.06 -13.75
C ARG A 215 9.11 5.81 -14.44
N ILE A 216 8.76 4.63 -13.90
CA ILE A 216 8.84 3.39 -14.67
C ILE A 216 7.85 3.53 -15.81
N VAL A 217 8.25 3.23 -17.05
CA VAL A 217 7.33 3.14 -18.20
C VAL A 217 7.22 1.69 -18.64
N ILE A 218 5.99 1.21 -18.84
CA ILE A 218 5.70 -0.14 -19.35
C ILE A 218 4.65 -0.10 -20.45
N PRO A 219 4.70 -1.01 -21.44
CA PRO A 219 3.66 -1.10 -22.45
C PRO A 219 2.39 -1.76 -21.90
N GLU A 220 1.24 -1.28 -22.33
CA GLU A 220 -0.06 -1.91 -22.04
C GLU A 220 -0.08 -3.36 -22.57
N ASN A 221 -0.77 -4.23 -21.85
CA ASN A 221 -0.95 -5.64 -22.23
C ASN A 221 0.36 -6.43 -22.41
N ALA A 222 1.48 -5.97 -21.83
CA ALA A 222 2.70 -6.74 -21.69
C ALA A 222 2.78 -7.37 -20.29
N THR A 223 3.30 -8.60 -20.23
CA THR A 223 3.68 -9.24 -18.97
C THR A 223 5.03 -8.72 -18.53
N VAL A 224 5.04 -7.90 -17.47
CA VAL A 224 6.26 -7.29 -16.93
C VAL A 224 6.69 -8.04 -15.68
N ARG A 225 7.93 -8.51 -15.66
CA ARG A 225 8.58 -9.07 -14.46
C ARG A 225 9.44 -8.02 -13.79
N PHE A 226 9.24 -7.85 -12.49
CA PHE A 226 10.09 -7.02 -11.64
C PHE A 226 11.07 -7.90 -10.86
N LEU A 227 12.36 -7.59 -10.94
CA LEU A 227 13.41 -8.18 -10.12
C LEU A 227 13.77 -7.18 -9.02
N ILE A 228 13.42 -7.47 -7.77
CA ILE A 228 13.39 -6.50 -6.68
C ILE A 228 14.51 -6.83 -5.68
N THR A 229 15.37 -5.87 -5.39
CA THR A 229 16.47 -5.96 -4.42
C THR A 229 16.71 -4.58 -3.79
N ALA A 230 17.58 -4.49 -2.79
CA ALA A 230 18.07 -3.22 -2.27
C ALA A 230 19.60 -3.13 -2.28
N GLY A 231 20.12 -1.91 -2.28
CA GLY A 231 21.56 -1.64 -2.20
C GLY A 231 22.06 -1.28 -0.79
N ASP A 232 21.16 -0.96 0.15
CA ASP A 232 21.52 -0.55 1.51
C ASP A 232 20.74 -1.29 2.61
N VAL A 233 19.53 -0.86 2.94
CA VAL A 233 18.64 -1.43 3.97
C VAL A 233 17.45 -2.12 3.31
N ILE A 234 16.57 -2.72 4.11
CA ILE A 234 15.34 -3.32 3.57
C ILE A 234 14.38 -2.20 3.18
N HIS A 235 13.78 -2.33 2.01
CA HIS A 235 12.65 -1.53 1.52
C HIS A 235 11.54 -2.47 1.07
N SER A 236 10.40 -1.95 0.61
CA SER A 236 9.35 -2.80 0.01
C SER A 236 8.69 -2.10 -1.16
N PHE A 237 8.77 -2.74 -2.32
CA PHE A 237 8.22 -2.25 -3.58
C PHE A 237 6.75 -2.67 -3.67
N ALA A 238 5.85 -1.70 -3.48
CA ALA A 238 4.42 -1.96 -3.36
C ALA A 238 3.61 -0.98 -4.21
N VAL A 239 2.75 -1.53 -5.07
CA VAL A 239 1.81 -0.76 -5.89
C VAL A 239 0.42 -1.35 -5.67
N PRO A 240 -0.42 -0.74 -4.81
CA PRO A 240 -1.67 -1.37 -4.34
C PRO A 240 -2.63 -1.78 -5.45
N SER A 241 -2.81 -0.92 -6.45
CA SER A 241 -3.68 -1.19 -7.60
C SER A 241 -3.22 -2.33 -8.50
N LEU A 242 -1.94 -2.70 -8.42
CA LEU A 242 -1.37 -3.85 -9.14
C LEU A 242 -1.30 -5.11 -8.29
N GLY A 243 -1.66 -5.05 -7.01
CA GLY A 243 -1.83 -6.22 -6.16
C GLY A 243 -0.53 -6.89 -5.74
N PHE A 244 0.60 -6.20 -5.79
CA PHE A 244 1.87 -6.71 -5.28
C PHE A 244 2.47 -5.79 -4.21
N LYS A 245 3.15 -6.43 -3.26
CA LYS A 245 4.03 -5.83 -2.25
C LYS A 245 5.15 -6.83 -2.00
N ILE A 246 6.37 -6.47 -2.38
CA ILE A 246 7.52 -7.37 -2.32
C ILE A 246 8.69 -6.63 -1.70
N ASP A 247 9.32 -7.26 -0.71
CA ASP A 247 10.46 -6.67 -0.03
C ASP A 247 11.70 -6.65 -0.92
N ALA A 248 12.34 -5.50 -0.95
CA ALA A 248 13.65 -5.27 -1.52
C ALA A 248 14.68 -5.53 -0.41
N VAL A 249 15.30 -6.71 -0.44
CA VAL A 249 16.22 -7.16 0.62
C VAL A 249 17.66 -7.14 0.09
N PRO A 250 18.60 -6.46 0.76
CA PRO A 250 20.01 -6.47 0.35
C PRO A 250 20.56 -7.91 0.28
N GLY A 251 21.22 -8.25 -0.83
CA GLY A 251 21.82 -9.57 -1.04
C GLY A 251 20.86 -10.67 -1.51
N ARG A 252 19.59 -10.35 -1.80
CA ARG A 252 18.62 -11.28 -2.40
C ARG A 252 17.84 -10.58 -3.51
N ILE A 253 17.54 -11.32 -4.57
CA ILE A 253 16.62 -10.86 -5.62
C ILE A 253 15.30 -11.58 -5.41
N ASN A 254 14.26 -10.82 -5.13
CA ASN A 254 12.88 -11.28 -5.18
C ASN A 254 12.28 -10.96 -6.54
N GLU A 255 11.17 -11.60 -6.88
CA GLU A 255 10.49 -11.37 -8.14
C GLU A 255 8.98 -11.28 -7.97
N THR A 256 8.36 -10.51 -8.84
CA THR A 256 6.91 -10.45 -9.02
C THR A 256 6.61 -10.06 -10.46
N TRP A 257 5.35 -10.13 -10.85
CA TRP A 257 4.93 -9.76 -12.18
C TRP A 257 3.65 -8.94 -12.16
N THR A 258 3.40 -8.23 -13.25
CA THR A 258 2.11 -7.58 -13.51
C THR A 258 1.81 -7.58 -15.00
N ARG A 259 0.54 -7.37 -15.33
CA ARG A 259 0.07 -7.12 -16.68
C ARG A 259 -1.07 -6.12 -16.57
N VAL A 260 -0.93 -4.97 -17.23
CA VAL A 260 -1.88 -3.86 -17.10
C VAL A 260 -2.46 -3.53 -18.46
N ALA A 261 -3.79 -3.61 -18.59
CA ALA A 261 -4.46 -3.38 -19.87
C ALA A 261 -4.78 -1.90 -20.13
N LYS A 262 -4.93 -1.11 -19.07
CA LYS A 262 -5.40 0.28 -19.16
C LYS A 262 -4.22 1.25 -19.03
N LYS A 263 -4.10 2.17 -19.99
CA LYS A 263 -3.13 3.27 -19.93
C LYS A 263 -3.38 4.19 -18.74
N GLY A 264 -2.30 4.77 -18.21
CA GLY A 264 -2.36 5.69 -17.08
C GLY A 264 -1.19 5.50 -16.13
N VAL A 265 -1.21 6.22 -15.02
CA VAL A 265 -0.18 6.15 -13.99
C VAL A 265 -0.72 5.37 -12.79
N TYR A 266 0.11 4.50 -12.22
CA TYR A 266 -0.23 3.67 -11.06
C TYR A 266 0.79 3.97 -9.96
N TYR A 267 0.27 4.45 -8.83
CA TYR A 267 1.11 4.91 -7.74
C TYR A 267 1.29 3.85 -6.65
N GLY A 268 2.47 3.86 -6.05
CA GLY A 268 2.88 3.03 -4.94
C GLY A 268 3.76 3.80 -3.97
N GLN A 269 4.08 3.19 -2.84
CA GLN A 269 4.97 3.75 -1.82
C GLN A 269 5.82 2.65 -1.19
N CYS A 270 6.99 3.02 -0.67
CA CYS A 270 7.77 2.11 0.15
C CYS A 270 6.95 1.63 1.35
N SER A 271 6.88 0.31 1.52
CA SER A 271 6.00 -0.33 2.52
C SER A 271 6.75 -1.12 3.60
N GLU A 272 8.05 -0.86 3.76
CA GLU A 272 8.90 -1.39 4.83
C GLU A 272 9.79 -0.27 5.39
N LEU A 273 9.87 -0.14 6.72
CA LEU A 273 10.50 0.99 7.39
C LEU A 273 12.00 1.06 7.08
N CYS A 274 12.43 2.10 6.36
CA CYS A 274 13.79 2.22 5.84
C CYS A 274 14.55 3.49 6.30
N GLY A 275 14.06 4.19 7.32
CA GLY A 275 14.72 5.35 7.94
C GLY A 275 13.91 6.65 7.89
N ILE A 276 14.58 7.79 8.09
CA ILE A 276 13.93 9.10 8.30
C ILE A 276 13.03 9.53 7.13
N HIS A 277 13.41 9.20 5.88
CA HIS A 277 12.61 9.52 4.71
C HIS A 277 11.79 8.34 4.16
N HIS A 278 11.45 7.36 4.99
CA HIS A 278 10.64 6.20 4.60
C HIS A 278 9.34 6.58 3.86
N GLY A 279 8.64 7.63 4.30
CA GLY A 279 7.40 8.12 3.67
C GLY A 279 7.59 8.93 2.38
N PHE A 280 8.83 9.14 1.91
CA PHE A 280 9.17 10.10 0.84
C PHE A 280 9.91 9.46 -0.34
N MET A 281 9.71 8.16 -0.56
CA MET A 281 10.26 7.43 -1.71
C MET A 281 9.17 6.65 -2.46
N PRO A 282 8.26 7.36 -3.16
CA PRO A 282 7.14 6.76 -3.85
C PRO A 282 7.56 6.03 -5.12
N ILE A 283 6.61 5.30 -5.67
CA ILE A 283 6.73 4.53 -6.90
C ILE A 283 5.66 5.05 -7.85
N ALA A 284 6.02 5.29 -9.11
CA ALA A 284 5.06 5.61 -10.16
C ALA A 284 5.36 4.79 -11.41
N ILE A 285 4.37 4.03 -11.85
CA ILE A 285 4.43 3.20 -13.05
C ILE A 285 3.47 3.79 -14.08
N GLU A 286 3.99 4.22 -15.22
CA GLU A 286 3.23 4.72 -16.34
C GLU A 286 3.04 3.64 -17.40
N VAL A 287 1.78 3.35 -17.69
CA VAL A 287 1.37 2.38 -18.71
C VAL A 287 0.99 3.15 -19.97
N VAL A 288 1.70 2.86 -21.05
CA VAL A 288 1.57 3.57 -22.34
C VAL A 288 1.25 2.58 -23.46
N SER A 289 0.98 3.08 -24.68
CA SER A 289 0.87 2.18 -25.84
C SER A 289 2.21 1.54 -26.14
N LYS A 290 2.21 0.41 -26.87
CA LYS A 290 3.45 -0.21 -27.33
C LYS A 290 4.31 0.75 -28.17
N GLU A 291 3.67 1.53 -29.05
CA GLU A 291 4.35 2.54 -29.88
C GLU A 291 5.00 3.64 -29.03
N ASP A 292 4.27 4.16 -28.03
CA ASP A 292 4.81 5.18 -27.11
C ASP A 292 5.97 4.64 -26.28
N PHE A 293 5.91 3.37 -25.87
CA PHE A 293 6.99 2.70 -25.17
C PHE A 293 8.25 2.59 -26.06
N ASP A 294 8.10 2.13 -27.30
CA ASP A 294 9.21 2.00 -28.24
C ASP A 294 9.85 3.39 -28.53
N ASN A 295 9.02 4.42 -28.69
CA ASN A 295 9.48 5.80 -28.84
C ASN A 295 10.21 6.31 -27.58
N TRP A 296 9.70 5.98 -26.40
CA TRP A 296 10.33 6.34 -25.13
C TRP A 296 11.71 5.70 -24.98
N ILE A 297 11.84 4.39 -25.25
CA ILE A 297 13.13 3.67 -25.24
C ILE A 297 14.12 4.34 -26.21
N ALA A 298 13.69 4.60 -27.45
CA ALA A 298 14.54 5.25 -28.45
C ALA A 298 15.01 6.65 -28.01
N SER A 299 14.16 7.41 -27.31
CA SER A 299 14.50 8.75 -26.78
C SER A 299 15.54 8.69 -25.66
N LYS A 300 15.43 7.68 -24.77
CA LYS A 300 16.36 7.49 -23.65
C LYS A 300 17.73 7.03 -24.13
N ASN A 301 17.78 6.12 -25.11
CA ASN A 301 19.04 5.69 -25.72
C ASN A 301 19.77 6.85 -26.41
N LYS A 302 19.05 7.73 -27.12
CA LYS A 302 19.64 8.96 -27.68
C LYS A 302 20.17 9.92 -26.61
N THR A 303 19.48 10.03 -25.48
CA THR A 303 19.90 10.91 -24.37
C THR A 303 21.13 10.36 -23.66
N ALA A 304 21.20 9.04 -23.46
CA ALA A 304 22.38 8.36 -22.92
C ALA A 304 23.61 8.55 -23.84
N MET A 305 23.43 8.42 -25.16
CA MET A 305 24.47 8.70 -26.16
C MET A 305 24.93 10.16 -26.18
N ASN A 306 24.07 11.11 -25.78
CA ASN A 306 24.37 12.54 -25.73
C ASN A 306 24.96 13.02 -24.37
N GLY A 307 25.24 12.11 -23.43
CA GLY A 307 26.15 12.37 -22.30
C GLY A 307 25.71 13.37 -21.22
N LYS A 308 24.45 13.82 -21.18
CA LYS A 308 23.96 14.68 -20.09
C LYS A 308 23.61 13.85 -18.87
N LYS A 309 24.60 13.59 -18.01
CA LYS A 309 24.35 13.12 -16.63
C LYS A 309 23.45 14.14 -15.93
N PRO A 310 22.34 13.72 -15.28
CA PRO A 310 21.57 14.62 -14.43
C PRO A 310 22.48 15.17 -13.34
N LYS A 311 22.42 16.49 -13.14
CA LYS A 311 23.03 17.09 -11.94
C LYS A 311 22.27 16.54 -10.75
N LEU A 312 22.90 15.65 -9.98
CA LEU A 312 22.53 15.42 -8.59
C LEU A 312 22.41 16.81 -7.94
N ALA A 313 21.20 17.19 -7.55
CA ALA A 313 20.99 18.41 -6.78
C ALA A 313 21.74 18.22 -5.46
N ALA A 314 22.83 18.99 -5.31
CA ALA A 314 23.67 18.95 -4.14
C ALA A 314 23.02 19.74 -2.99
N ASN A 315 23.04 19.11 -1.82
CA ASN A 315 22.87 19.63 -0.45
C ASN A 315 21.44 19.92 0.04
#